data_AF-A0A2T6B8X4-F1
#
_entry.id   AF-A0A2T6B8X4-F1
#
_cell.length_a   1.000
_cell.length_b   1.000
_cell.length_c   1.000
_cell.angle_alpha   90.00
_cell.angle_beta   90.00
_cell.angle_gamma   90.00
#
_symmetry.space_group_name_H-M   'P 1'
#
loop_
_entity.id
_entity.type
_entity.pdbx_description
1 polymer ?
#
loop_
_entity_poly.entity_id
_entity_poly.type
_entity_poly.pdbx_seq_one_letter_code
_entity_poly.pdbx_strand_id
1 'polypeptide(L)'
;MSQNPNAGQGPNADQESMRWLFISIALLLITLFAWTYLQPEINVISGVISWAHILPYAMAYRALPVLGAIPLIGPSVFEEAHHALRFLEQGNYVAMTPEQRMMLLTIAGRCAIPLYVPLLLIAGTLGRSFRPDVVYRVGYTLETMIRAQSEHWLTSRMSRHVNPLRVPEVSATSLAKGVLAQRRKTKTVPEVGALISLDQPAQRQGAWQRALRPEEWLLGAGMCFSPEHAAAAEKKDWEYPSRLLEARDRWPETDIESLCELLAAQLRTPWTGFKDLRPGHQAICAVMASFYSFDITGGNALLNDLGGVYDAIGAKPGGMDKAILAEEGLMPRIRKILDGKPGRALAEVAARHAWVETAFPAMLQVARKDRGVLPAAAFLWLKGEDRLLWYILDNVGSDAVMIESAGAMSHFKAEVQIGLPIRRPAVFQAARALREDYLDVTEARLQMRAIKRDLAMTPEERIRRALEARGKPPAPDLRKGPAT
;
A
#
# COMPACT_ATOMS: atom_id res chain seq x y z
N MET A 1 -20.52 27.85 52.22
CA MET A 1 -20.66 26.46 51.72
C MET A 1 -19.44 25.68 52.16
N SER A 2 -19.59 24.84 53.18
CA SER A 2 -18.53 23.99 53.73
C SER A 2 -18.20 22.88 52.73
N GLN A 3 -17.02 22.91 52.12
CA GLN A 3 -16.50 21.79 51.34
C GLN A 3 -15.95 20.73 52.31
N ASN A 4 -16.60 19.58 52.34
CA ASN A 4 -16.17 18.43 53.11
C ASN A 4 -14.92 17.82 52.44
N PRO A 5 -13.74 17.80 53.08
CA PRO A 5 -12.47 17.44 52.43
C PRO A 5 -12.32 15.95 52.11
N ASN A 6 -13.29 15.10 52.48
CA ASN A 6 -13.21 13.65 52.31
C ASN A 6 -14.05 13.09 51.15
N ALA A 7 -14.61 13.92 50.27
CA ALA A 7 -15.54 13.47 49.22
C ALA A 7 -14.88 12.85 47.96
N GLY A 8 -13.58 12.51 47.98
CA GLY A 8 -12.86 12.14 46.74
C GLY A 8 -11.79 11.04 46.84
N GLN A 9 -11.59 10.39 47.98
CA GLN A 9 -10.65 9.26 48.07
C GLN A 9 -11.41 7.94 47.89
N GLY A 10 -11.31 7.35 46.70
CA GLY A 10 -11.74 5.97 46.45
C GLY A 10 -10.99 5.00 47.38
N PRO A 11 -11.54 3.79 47.63
CA PRO A 11 -10.93 2.83 48.54
C PRO A 11 -9.48 2.52 48.15
N ASN A 12 -8.57 2.55 49.12
CA ASN A 12 -7.16 2.24 48.87
C ASN A 12 -7.01 0.75 48.49
N ALA A 13 -5.95 0.35 47.77
CA ALA A 13 -5.81 -0.99 47.18
C ALA A 13 -5.97 -2.15 48.20
N ASP A 14 -5.59 -1.92 49.46
CA ASP A 14 -5.77 -2.87 50.56
C ASP A 14 -7.26 -3.06 50.94
N GLN A 15 -8.08 -2.01 50.83
CA GLN A 15 -9.53 -2.09 51.06
C GLN A 15 -10.25 -2.80 49.92
N GLU A 16 -9.80 -2.63 48.67
CA GLU A 16 -10.36 -3.38 47.53
C GLU A 16 -10.00 -4.86 47.58
N SER A 17 -8.75 -5.21 47.88
CA SER A 17 -8.35 -6.61 48.02
C SER A 17 -9.09 -7.32 49.16
N MET A 18 -9.29 -6.63 50.29
CA MET A 18 -10.06 -7.15 51.42
C MET A 18 -11.56 -7.30 51.09
N ARG A 19 -12.15 -6.37 50.32
CA ARG A 19 -13.50 -6.51 49.76
C ARG A 19 -13.64 -7.72 48.85
N TRP A 20 -12.70 -7.92 47.93
CA TRP A 20 -12.71 -9.09 47.05
C TRP A 20 -12.57 -10.39 47.83
N LEU A 21 -11.71 -10.43 48.86
CA LEU A 21 -11.59 -11.57 49.75
C LEU A 21 -12.91 -11.89 50.46
N PHE A 22 -13.61 -10.89 51.01
CA PHE A 22 -14.92 -11.09 51.64
C PHE A 22 -15.99 -11.55 50.65
N ILE A 23 -16.00 -10.99 49.44
CA ILE A 23 -16.91 -11.44 48.37
C ILE A 23 -16.60 -12.89 48.00
N SER A 24 -15.34 -13.27 47.85
CA SER A 24 -14.93 -14.64 47.55
C SER A 24 -15.32 -15.62 48.66
N ILE A 25 -15.12 -15.24 49.93
CA ILE A 25 -15.56 -16.07 51.08
C ILE A 25 -17.09 -16.18 51.12
N ALA A 26 -17.82 -15.10 50.88
CA ALA A 26 -19.28 -15.11 50.84
C ALA A 26 -19.81 -16.00 49.71
N LEU A 27 -19.21 -15.89 48.51
CA LEU A 27 -19.55 -16.76 47.38
C LEU A 27 -19.21 -18.22 47.67
N LEU A 28 -18.08 -18.50 48.31
CA LEU A 28 -17.72 -19.86 48.73
C LEU A 28 -18.76 -20.42 49.71
N LEU A 29 -19.16 -19.65 50.72
CA LEU A 29 -20.17 -20.05 51.69
C LEU A 29 -21.55 -20.27 51.05
N ILE A 30 -21.96 -19.38 50.14
CA ILE A 30 -23.19 -19.54 49.35
C ILE A 30 -23.10 -20.81 48.50
N THR A 31 -21.95 -21.09 47.88
CA THR A 31 -21.76 -22.29 47.05
C THR A 31 -21.82 -23.56 47.91
N LEU A 32 -21.20 -23.56 49.09
CA LEU A 32 -21.26 -24.69 50.03
C LEU A 32 -22.69 -24.90 50.54
N PHE A 33 -23.41 -23.82 50.87
CA PHE A 33 -24.79 -23.89 51.32
C PHE A 33 -25.72 -24.39 50.20
N ALA A 34 -25.58 -23.83 49.00
CA ALA A 34 -26.29 -24.27 47.81
C ALA A 34 -25.98 -25.73 47.49
N TRP A 35 -24.72 -26.15 47.61
CA TRP A 35 -24.33 -27.56 47.45
C TRP A 35 -25.08 -28.44 48.45
N THR A 36 -25.13 -28.09 49.74
CA THR A 36 -25.85 -28.88 50.74
C THR A 36 -27.37 -28.91 50.53
N TYR A 37 -27.95 -27.79 50.09
CA TYR A 37 -29.40 -27.66 49.91
C TYR A 37 -29.90 -28.31 48.62
N LEU A 38 -29.12 -28.20 47.53
CA LEU A 38 -29.46 -28.72 46.20
C LEU A 38 -29.00 -30.16 45.96
N GLN A 39 -28.67 -30.92 47.02
CA GLN A 39 -28.25 -32.32 46.87
C GLN A 39 -29.26 -33.18 46.08
N PRO A 40 -30.58 -33.07 46.29
CA PRO A 40 -31.56 -33.81 45.50
C PRO A 40 -31.52 -33.47 44.01
N GLU A 41 -31.44 -32.19 43.66
CA GLU A 41 -31.35 -31.72 42.27
C GLU A 41 -30.03 -32.13 41.61
N ILE A 42 -28.91 -32.02 42.33
CA ILE A 42 -27.60 -32.50 41.88
C ILE A 42 -27.64 -34.01 41.62
N ASN A 43 -28.30 -34.77 42.49
CA ASN A 43 -28.47 -36.21 42.33
C ASN A 43 -29.30 -36.56 41.10
N VAL A 44 -30.41 -35.86 40.87
CA VAL A 44 -31.25 -36.03 39.67
C VAL A 44 -30.45 -35.71 38.40
N ILE A 45 -29.75 -34.58 38.35
CA ILE A 45 -28.93 -34.20 37.18
C ILE A 45 -27.82 -35.22 36.95
N SER A 46 -27.10 -35.62 37.99
CA SER A 46 -26.04 -36.63 37.91
C SER A 46 -26.59 -37.97 37.43
N GLY A 47 -27.79 -38.35 37.89
CA GLY A 47 -28.50 -39.55 37.47
C GLY A 47 -28.88 -39.52 35.99
N VAL A 48 -29.44 -38.41 35.51
CA VAL A 48 -29.82 -38.22 34.09
C VAL A 48 -28.60 -38.27 33.18
N ILE A 49 -27.54 -37.54 33.54
CA ILE A 49 -26.27 -37.57 32.81
C ILE A 49 -25.74 -39.01 32.78
N SER A 50 -25.65 -39.66 33.93
CA SER A 50 -25.12 -41.02 34.02
C SER A 50 -25.94 -42.02 33.22
N TRP A 51 -27.28 -41.92 33.29
CA TRP A 51 -28.20 -42.73 32.50
C TRP A 51 -27.89 -42.63 31.00
N ALA A 52 -27.76 -41.41 30.47
CA ALA A 52 -27.52 -41.19 29.04
C ALA A 52 -26.21 -41.83 28.56
N HIS A 53 -25.15 -41.78 29.38
CA HIS A 53 -23.84 -42.34 29.02
C HIS A 53 -23.78 -43.87 29.16
N ILE A 54 -24.48 -44.42 30.15
CA ILE A 54 -24.45 -45.84 30.52
C ILE A 54 -25.41 -46.66 29.66
N LEU A 55 -26.55 -46.08 29.26
CA LEU A 55 -27.65 -46.78 28.58
C LEU A 55 -27.19 -47.61 27.36
N PRO A 56 -26.38 -47.10 26.41
CA PRO A 56 -25.98 -47.88 25.23
C PRO A 56 -25.21 -49.16 25.59
N TYR A 57 -24.32 -49.07 26.59
CA TYR A 57 -23.49 -50.19 27.04
C TYR A 57 -24.29 -51.20 27.86
N ALA A 58 -25.16 -50.72 28.75
CA ALA A 58 -26.05 -51.58 29.52
C ALA A 58 -27.05 -52.33 28.62
N MET A 59 -27.61 -51.66 27.61
CA MET A 59 -28.48 -52.32 26.61
C MET A 59 -27.71 -53.35 25.78
N ALA A 60 -26.48 -53.03 25.35
CA ALA A 60 -25.63 -53.98 24.63
C ALA A 60 -25.31 -55.22 25.47
N TYR A 61 -24.98 -55.04 26.76
CA TYR A 61 -24.74 -56.16 27.68
C TYR A 61 -25.99 -57.01 27.92
N ARG A 62 -27.17 -56.37 28.05
CA ARG A 62 -28.47 -57.08 28.15
C ARG A 62 -28.73 -57.95 26.93
N ALA A 63 -28.40 -57.47 25.73
CA ALA A 63 -28.59 -58.22 24.49
C ALA A 63 -27.53 -59.31 24.26
N LEU A 64 -26.28 -59.03 24.63
CA LEU A 64 -25.12 -59.91 24.42
C LEU A 64 -24.29 -60.03 25.72
N PRO A 65 -24.65 -60.97 26.61
CA PRO A 65 -23.93 -61.15 27.89
C PRO A 65 -22.45 -61.50 27.73
N VAL A 66 -22.06 -62.06 26.57
CA VAL A 66 -20.65 -62.37 26.23
C VAL A 66 -19.74 -61.12 26.28
N LEU A 67 -20.30 -59.91 26.15
CA LEU A 67 -19.54 -58.66 26.25
C LEU A 67 -18.89 -58.48 27.64
N GLY A 68 -19.46 -59.07 28.69
CA GLY A 68 -18.86 -59.07 30.03
C GLY A 68 -17.60 -59.94 30.14
N ALA A 69 -17.43 -60.93 29.27
CA ALA A 69 -16.26 -61.81 29.26
C ALA A 69 -15.02 -61.17 28.59
N ILE A 70 -15.17 -59.98 28.00
CA ILE A 70 -14.05 -59.26 27.37
C ILE A 70 -13.07 -58.84 28.46
N PRO A 71 -11.79 -59.26 28.41
CA PRO A 71 -10.80 -58.86 29.40
C PRO A 71 -10.69 -57.33 29.50
N LEU A 72 -10.53 -56.82 30.73
CA LEU A 72 -10.47 -55.41 31.07
C LEU A 72 -11.78 -54.63 30.88
N ILE A 73 -12.40 -54.67 29.69
CA ILE A 73 -13.53 -53.81 29.30
C ILE A 73 -14.88 -54.38 29.75
N GLY A 74 -15.04 -55.70 29.70
CA GLY A 74 -16.29 -56.37 30.05
C GLY A 74 -16.74 -56.05 31.48
N PRO A 75 -15.89 -56.31 32.50
CA PRO A 75 -16.22 -55.99 33.89
C PRO A 75 -16.34 -54.48 34.14
N SER A 76 -15.41 -53.66 33.62
CA SER A 76 -15.30 -52.24 33.99
C SER A 76 -16.22 -51.30 33.22
N VAL A 77 -16.84 -51.75 32.13
CA VAL A 77 -17.72 -50.93 31.29
C VAL A 77 -19.07 -51.60 31.15
N PHE A 78 -19.16 -52.84 30.66
CA PHE A 78 -20.45 -53.45 30.33
C PHE A 78 -21.21 -53.97 31.55
N GLU A 79 -20.53 -54.69 32.44
CA GLU A 79 -21.13 -55.25 33.65
C GLU A 79 -21.48 -54.14 34.65
N GLU A 80 -20.51 -53.26 34.97
CA GLU A 80 -20.74 -52.07 35.80
C GLU A 80 -21.85 -51.15 35.24
N ALA A 81 -21.90 -50.92 33.92
CA ALA A 81 -22.97 -50.14 33.29
C ALA A 81 -24.35 -50.76 33.52
N HIS A 82 -24.47 -52.08 33.38
CA HIS A 82 -25.75 -52.76 33.58
C HIS A 82 -26.21 -52.72 35.04
N HIS A 83 -25.30 -52.89 35.99
CA HIS A 83 -25.61 -52.73 37.41
C HIS A 83 -26.01 -51.30 37.75
N ALA A 84 -25.28 -50.30 37.24
CA ALA A 84 -25.59 -48.90 37.41
C ALA A 84 -26.94 -48.50 36.79
N LEU A 85 -27.28 -49.04 35.61
CA LEU A 85 -28.57 -48.79 34.97
C LEU A 85 -29.72 -49.37 35.81
N ARG A 86 -29.58 -50.59 36.35
CA ARG A 86 -30.59 -51.17 37.27
C ARG A 86 -30.77 -50.32 38.52
N PHE A 87 -29.68 -49.81 39.08
CA PHE A 87 -29.73 -48.91 40.23
C PHE A 87 -30.53 -47.64 39.90
N LEU A 88 -30.34 -47.06 38.72
CA LEU A 88 -31.08 -45.88 38.24
C LEU A 88 -32.56 -46.18 37.95
N GLU A 89 -32.87 -47.30 37.28
CA GLU A 89 -34.24 -47.71 36.93
C GLU A 89 -35.12 -47.95 38.18
N GLN A 90 -34.51 -48.33 39.31
CA GLN A 90 -35.20 -48.50 40.59
C GLN A 90 -35.53 -47.18 41.30
N GLY A 91 -35.21 -46.02 40.70
CA GLY A 91 -35.50 -44.71 41.29
C GLY A 91 -34.50 -44.26 42.37
N ASN A 92 -33.41 -45.03 42.57
CA ASN A 92 -32.43 -44.73 43.62
C ASN A 92 -31.63 -43.44 43.37
N TYR A 93 -31.75 -42.84 42.18
CA TYR A 93 -31.10 -41.57 41.85
C TYR A 93 -31.62 -40.39 42.69
N VAL A 94 -32.81 -40.46 43.30
CA VAL A 94 -33.37 -39.34 44.09
C VAL A 94 -32.70 -39.23 45.46
N ALA A 95 -32.25 -40.35 46.04
CA ALA A 95 -31.73 -40.44 47.41
C ALA A 95 -30.29 -41.00 47.46
N MET A 96 -29.48 -40.74 46.42
CA MET A 96 -28.10 -41.22 46.37
C MET A 96 -27.25 -40.58 47.47
N THR A 97 -26.50 -41.43 48.18
CA THR A 97 -25.38 -40.98 49.01
C THR A 97 -24.28 -40.38 48.12
N PRO A 98 -23.43 -39.47 48.65
CA PRO A 98 -22.30 -38.91 47.91
C PRO A 98 -21.38 -39.99 47.29
N GLU A 99 -21.17 -41.10 48.00
CA GLU A 99 -20.36 -42.23 47.56
C GLU A 99 -21.00 -42.95 46.36
N GLN A 100 -22.32 -43.21 46.42
CA GLN A 100 -23.06 -43.82 45.31
C GLN A 100 -23.07 -42.91 44.08
N ARG A 101 -23.24 -41.60 44.27
CA ARG A 101 -23.16 -40.62 43.17
C ARG A 101 -21.78 -40.61 42.53
N MET A 102 -20.71 -40.63 43.33
CA MET A 102 -19.34 -40.66 42.82
C MET A 102 -19.07 -41.92 41.99
N MET A 103 -19.48 -43.08 42.51
CA MET A 103 -19.35 -44.36 41.81
C MET A 103 -20.12 -44.33 40.48
N LEU A 104 -21.36 -43.85 40.50
CA LEU A 104 -22.19 -43.75 39.30
C LEU A 104 -21.56 -42.83 38.24
N LEU A 105 -21.10 -41.64 38.65
CA LEU A 105 -20.41 -40.71 37.74
C LEU A 105 -19.10 -41.27 37.20
N THR A 106 -18.39 -42.09 37.98
CA THR A 106 -17.17 -42.77 37.53
C THR A 106 -17.48 -43.79 36.43
N ILE A 107 -18.52 -44.61 36.63
CA ILE A 107 -18.98 -45.58 35.62
C ILE A 107 -19.46 -44.85 34.36
N ALA A 108 -20.24 -43.78 34.52
CA ALA A 108 -20.70 -42.94 33.42
C ALA A 108 -19.52 -42.32 32.65
N GLY A 109 -18.51 -41.81 33.36
CA GLY A 109 -17.29 -41.27 32.76
C GLY A 109 -16.52 -42.30 31.94
N ARG A 110 -16.39 -43.54 32.43
CA ARG A 110 -15.78 -44.65 31.68
C ARG A 110 -16.55 -44.96 30.39
N CYS A 111 -17.88 -44.98 30.46
CA CYS A 111 -18.75 -45.18 29.30
C CYS A 111 -18.72 -43.98 28.33
N ALA A 112 -18.47 -42.78 28.83
CA ALA A 112 -18.39 -41.55 28.05
C ALA A 112 -17.07 -41.45 27.25
N ILE A 113 -15.95 -41.96 27.78
CA ILE A 113 -14.62 -41.85 27.16
C ILE A 113 -14.60 -42.30 25.69
N PRO A 114 -15.09 -43.50 25.31
CA PRO A 114 -15.11 -43.93 23.92
C PRO A 114 -15.96 -43.05 22.99
N LEU A 115 -16.92 -42.32 23.55
CA LEU A 115 -17.83 -41.45 22.80
C LEU A 115 -17.22 -40.05 22.59
N TYR A 116 -16.62 -39.47 23.63
CA TYR A 116 -16.08 -38.11 23.57
C TYR A 116 -14.62 -38.01 23.14
N VAL A 117 -13.76 -39.00 23.44
CA VAL A 117 -12.34 -38.91 23.05
C VAL A 117 -12.18 -38.79 21.53
N PRO A 118 -12.86 -39.58 20.68
CA PRO A 118 -12.81 -39.38 19.23
C PRO A 118 -13.32 -38.00 18.80
N LEU A 119 -14.42 -37.52 19.39
CA LEU A 119 -14.98 -36.21 19.10
C LEU A 119 -14.00 -35.07 19.45
N LEU A 120 -13.36 -35.15 20.62
CA LEU A 120 -12.39 -34.17 21.09
C LEU A 120 -11.09 -34.22 20.27
N LEU A 121 -10.65 -35.40 19.83
CA LEU A 121 -9.52 -35.54 18.91
C LEU A 121 -9.83 -34.96 17.53
N ILE A 122 -11.04 -35.18 17.01
CA ILE A 122 -11.50 -34.56 15.76
C ILE A 122 -11.58 -33.04 15.92
N ALA A 123 -12.18 -32.55 17.00
CA ALA A 123 -12.28 -31.11 17.27
C ALA A 123 -10.89 -30.47 17.45
N GLY A 124 -9.95 -31.15 18.13
CA GLY A 124 -8.58 -30.68 18.33
C GLY A 124 -7.75 -30.66 17.04
N THR A 125 -7.94 -31.63 16.15
CA THR A 125 -7.25 -31.66 14.85
C THR A 125 -7.85 -30.65 13.87
N LEU A 126 -9.18 -30.56 13.76
CA LEU A 126 -9.87 -29.55 12.95
C LEU A 126 -9.64 -28.13 13.47
N GLY A 127 -9.55 -27.94 14.78
CA GLY A 127 -9.25 -26.66 15.42
C GLY A 127 -7.93 -26.03 14.97
N ARG A 128 -6.95 -26.82 14.50
CA ARG A 128 -5.72 -26.29 13.90
C ARG A 128 -5.97 -25.51 12.62
N SER A 129 -7.01 -25.86 11.87
CA SER A 129 -7.41 -25.18 10.63
C SER A 129 -8.22 -23.91 10.87
N PHE A 130 -8.76 -23.71 12.08
CA PHE A 130 -9.52 -22.51 12.45
C PHE A 130 -8.71 -21.50 13.25
N ARG A 131 -7.49 -21.86 13.68
CA ARG A 131 -6.60 -20.97 14.43
C ARG A 131 -6.03 -19.87 13.52
N PRO A 132 -6.44 -18.61 13.66
CA PRO A 132 -5.96 -17.53 12.79
C PRO A 132 -4.44 -17.36 12.90
N ASP A 133 -3.87 -17.62 14.08
CA ASP A 133 -2.44 -17.60 14.37
C ASP A 133 -1.65 -18.71 13.67
N VAL A 134 -2.29 -19.77 13.16
CA VAL A 134 -1.66 -20.83 12.37
C VAL A 134 -1.91 -20.60 10.88
N VAL A 135 -3.12 -20.20 10.52
CA VAL A 135 -3.53 -19.93 9.12
C VAL A 135 -2.76 -18.75 8.51
N TYR A 136 -2.50 -17.70 9.30
CA TYR A 136 -1.80 -16.50 8.81
C TYR A 136 -0.30 -16.46 9.16
N ARG A 137 0.25 -17.54 9.71
CA ARG A 137 1.67 -17.65 10.09
C ARG A 137 2.53 -18.32 9.03
N VAL A 138 2.10 -18.30 7.77
CA VAL A 138 3.02 -18.54 6.66
C VAL A 138 3.88 -17.28 6.58
N GLY A 139 5.16 -17.40 6.94
CA GLY A 139 6.11 -16.30 6.81
C GLY A 139 6.26 -15.95 5.35
N TYR A 140 5.56 -14.92 4.88
CA TYR A 140 5.80 -14.40 3.55
C TYR A 140 7.13 -13.64 3.53
N THR A 141 8.03 -14.01 2.61
CA THR A 141 9.02 -13.06 2.12
C THR A 141 8.29 -11.99 1.29
N LEU A 142 8.89 -10.80 1.13
CA LEU A 142 8.32 -9.74 0.29
C LEU A 142 7.94 -10.26 -1.12
N GLU A 143 8.77 -11.10 -1.72
CA GLU A 143 8.51 -11.68 -3.06
C GLU A 143 7.30 -12.63 -3.04
N THR A 144 7.19 -13.50 -2.04
CA THR A 144 6.03 -14.41 -1.91
C THR A 144 4.75 -13.66 -1.60
N MET A 145 4.81 -12.59 -0.80
CA MET A 145 3.67 -11.72 -0.51
C MET A 145 3.19 -11.01 -1.77
N ILE A 146 4.11 -10.42 -2.55
CA ILE A 146 3.79 -9.78 -3.83
C ILE A 146 3.10 -10.78 -4.74
N ARG A 147 3.66 -12.00 -4.90
CA ARG A 147 3.06 -13.04 -5.74
C ARG A 147 1.65 -13.41 -5.31
N ALA A 148 1.43 -13.65 -4.00
CA ALA A 148 0.13 -14.03 -3.47
C ALA A 148 -0.90 -12.89 -3.61
N GLN A 149 -0.55 -11.67 -3.24
CA GLN A 149 -1.48 -10.54 -3.28
C GLN A 149 -1.84 -10.13 -4.70
N SER A 150 -0.89 -10.17 -5.63
CA SER A 150 -1.17 -9.79 -7.01
C SER A 150 -1.98 -10.83 -7.79
N GLU A 151 -2.34 -11.99 -7.19
CA GLU A 151 -3.40 -12.84 -7.75
C GLU A 151 -4.77 -12.19 -7.63
N HIS A 152 -4.99 -11.41 -6.56
CA HIS A 152 -6.21 -10.64 -6.37
C HIS A 152 -6.14 -9.26 -7.06
N TRP A 153 -4.95 -8.67 -7.10
CA TRP A 153 -4.71 -7.34 -7.66
C TRP A 153 -3.92 -7.42 -8.97
N LEU A 154 -4.60 -7.70 -10.09
CA LEU A 154 -3.98 -7.94 -11.41
C LEU A 154 -3.06 -6.80 -11.88
N THR A 155 -3.45 -5.55 -11.64
CA THR A 155 -2.66 -4.36 -11.99
C THR A 155 -1.31 -4.30 -11.27
N SER A 156 -1.17 -4.98 -10.13
CA SER A 156 0.08 -5.06 -9.35
C SER A 156 1.01 -6.21 -9.77
N ARG A 157 0.59 -7.11 -10.67
CA ARG A 157 1.39 -8.29 -11.07
C ARG A 157 2.73 -7.93 -11.68
N MET A 158 2.85 -6.76 -12.29
CA MET A 158 4.13 -6.24 -12.77
C MET A 158 5.21 -6.18 -11.67
N SER A 159 4.84 -5.97 -10.40
CA SER A 159 5.78 -5.98 -9.27
C SER A 159 6.44 -7.35 -9.05
N ARG A 160 5.97 -8.42 -9.71
CA ARG A 160 6.64 -9.72 -9.76
C ARG A 160 7.90 -9.71 -10.63
N HIS A 161 7.93 -8.85 -11.65
CA HIS A 161 9.01 -8.77 -12.65
C HIS A 161 9.98 -7.63 -12.35
N VAL A 162 9.48 -6.55 -11.75
CA VAL A 162 10.24 -5.33 -11.52
C VAL A 162 10.48 -5.15 -10.03
N ASN A 163 11.76 -5.11 -9.62
CA ASN A 163 12.17 -4.73 -8.27
C ASN A 163 12.93 -3.39 -8.30
N PRO A 164 12.29 -2.27 -7.91
CA PRO A 164 12.93 -0.94 -7.90
C PRO A 164 14.19 -0.87 -7.04
N LEU A 165 14.29 -1.67 -5.96
CA LEU A 165 15.46 -1.68 -5.06
C LEU A 165 16.71 -2.28 -5.72
N ARG A 166 16.55 -3.06 -6.78
CA ARG A 166 17.65 -3.66 -7.55
C ARG A 166 18.02 -2.82 -8.77
N VAL A 167 17.28 -1.75 -9.07
CA VAL A 167 17.57 -0.87 -10.22
C VAL A 167 18.72 0.07 -9.84
N PRO A 168 19.76 0.22 -10.71
CA PRO A 168 20.85 1.14 -10.43
C PRO A 168 20.34 2.59 -10.32
N GLU A 169 20.83 3.29 -9.30
CA GLU A 169 20.46 4.68 -9.06
C GLU A 169 21.01 5.62 -10.16
N VAL A 170 20.34 6.76 -10.31
CA VAL A 170 20.79 7.83 -11.22
C VAL A 170 22.12 8.38 -10.73
N SER A 171 23.17 8.27 -11.55
CA SER A 171 24.49 8.83 -11.25
C SER A 171 24.83 9.98 -12.20
N ALA A 172 25.52 11.01 -11.70
CA ALA A 172 25.98 12.11 -12.54
C ALA A 172 26.90 11.62 -13.67
N THR A 173 27.73 10.61 -13.40
CA THR A 173 28.60 10.00 -14.41
C THR A 173 27.78 9.40 -15.56
N SER A 174 26.67 8.73 -15.27
CA SER A 174 25.77 8.20 -16.31
C SER A 174 25.13 9.33 -17.12
N LEU A 175 24.65 10.38 -16.45
CA LEU A 175 24.06 11.56 -17.12
C LEU A 175 25.10 12.28 -17.99
N ALA A 176 26.28 12.56 -17.44
CA ALA A 176 27.38 13.24 -18.12
C ALA A 176 27.93 12.44 -19.31
N LYS A 177 28.06 11.11 -19.20
CA LYS A 177 28.39 10.23 -20.34
C LYS A 177 27.34 10.33 -21.44
N GLY A 178 26.06 10.45 -21.08
CA GLY A 178 24.96 10.70 -22.02
C GLY A 178 25.14 12.00 -22.79
N VAL A 179 25.38 13.10 -22.06
CA VAL A 179 25.61 14.43 -22.64
C VAL A 179 26.83 14.46 -23.55
N LEU A 180 27.97 13.89 -23.12
CA LEU A 180 29.18 13.82 -23.96
C LEU A 180 28.96 13.01 -25.22
N ALA A 181 28.29 11.86 -25.13
CA ALA A 181 27.99 11.04 -26.30
C ALA A 181 27.13 11.79 -27.32
N GLN A 182 26.21 12.64 -26.85
CA GLN A 182 25.40 13.50 -27.72
C GLN A 182 26.25 14.61 -28.34
N ARG A 183 27.02 15.37 -27.55
CA ARG A 183 27.91 16.42 -28.06
C ARG A 183 28.88 15.91 -29.13
N ARG A 184 29.37 14.67 -28.98
CA ARG A 184 30.24 14.01 -29.98
C ARG A 184 29.50 13.61 -31.27
N LYS A 185 28.20 13.29 -31.18
CA LYS A 185 27.36 12.95 -32.35
C LYS A 185 26.96 14.19 -33.13
N THR A 186 26.68 15.29 -32.44
CA THR A 186 26.39 16.59 -33.03
C THR A 186 27.70 17.20 -33.55
N LYS A 187 28.20 16.72 -34.69
CA LYS A 187 29.32 17.39 -35.39
C LYS A 187 28.87 18.83 -35.69
N THR A 188 29.56 19.81 -35.11
CA THR A 188 29.41 21.23 -35.45
C THR A 188 29.72 21.42 -36.94
N VAL A 189 28.73 21.87 -37.73
CA VAL A 189 29.00 22.44 -39.04
C VAL A 189 29.71 23.78 -38.80
N PRO A 190 30.90 24.05 -39.36
CA PRO A 190 31.76 25.14 -38.89
C PRO A 190 31.26 26.57 -39.19
N GLU A 191 30.24 26.75 -40.04
CA GLU A 191 30.01 28.05 -40.71
C GLU A 191 28.65 28.73 -40.47
N VAL A 192 27.80 28.21 -39.59
CA VAL A 192 26.58 28.94 -39.20
C VAL A 192 26.41 28.78 -37.70
N GLY A 193 26.23 29.88 -36.97
CA GLY A 193 25.99 29.90 -35.53
C GLY A 193 25.02 28.80 -35.14
N ALA A 194 25.55 27.74 -34.54
CA ALA A 194 24.80 26.52 -34.31
C ALA A 194 23.76 26.80 -33.23
N LEU A 195 22.51 27.02 -33.63
CA LEU A 195 21.37 26.81 -32.75
C LEU A 195 21.48 25.38 -32.25
N ILE A 196 21.86 25.22 -30.98
CA ILE A 196 21.83 23.92 -30.31
C ILE A 196 20.36 23.52 -30.34
N SER A 197 19.99 22.52 -31.14
CA SER A 197 18.65 21.95 -30.97
C SER A 197 18.62 21.36 -29.56
N LEU A 198 17.82 21.97 -28.68
CA LEU A 198 17.56 21.46 -27.34
C LEU A 198 16.56 20.30 -27.41
N ASP A 199 16.68 19.45 -28.44
CA ASP A 199 15.93 18.21 -28.52
C ASP A 199 16.32 17.38 -27.30
N GLN A 200 15.36 17.19 -26.39
CA GLN A 200 15.61 16.37 -25.21
C GLN A 200 16.06 14.98 -25.65
N PRO A 201 17.15 14.46 -25.08
CA PRO A 201 17.66 13.16 -25.48
C PRO A 201 16.60 12.09 -25.25
N ALA A 202 16.57 11.09 -26.14
CA ALA A 202 15.86 9.85 -25.85
C ALA A 202 16.33 9.34 -24.48
N GLN A 203 15.41 9.34 -23.52
CA GLN A 203 15.68 9.14 -22.12
C GLN A 203 16.34 7.76 -21.92
N ARG A 204 17.68 7.72 -21.80
CA ARG A 204 18.46 6.48 -21.53
C ARG A 204 18.33 6.00 -20.10
N GLN A 205 17.45 6.63 -19.33
CA GLN A 205 17.14 6.20 -17.98
C GLN A 205 16.34 4.91 -18.07
N GLY A 206 16.65 3.96 -17.20
CA GLY A 206 15.83 2.77 -17.07
C GLY A 206 14.41 3.21 -16.75
N ALA A 207 13.41 2.66 -17.44
CA ALA A 207 12.02 3.12 -17.30
C ALA A 207 11.55 3.16 -15.83
N TRP A 208 12.10 2.28 -15.00
CA TRP A 208 11.79 2.12 -13.58
C TRP A 208 12.59 2.99 -12.61
N GLN A 209 13.54 3.79 -13.07
CA GLN A 209 14.28 4.72 -12.21
C GLN A 209 13.36 5.74 -11.53
N ARG A 210 13.79 6.31 -10.40
CA ARG A 210 13.04 7.37 -9.70
C ARG A 210 12.94 8.64 -10.56
N ALA A 211 12.04 9.55 -10.20
CA ALA A 211 12.00 10.85 -10.84
C ALA A 211 13.33 11.59 -10.63
N LEU A 212 13.75 12.34 -11.65
CA LEU A 212 14.93 13.18 -11.53
C LEU A 212 14.67 14.36 -10.62
N ARG A 213 15.71 14.75 -9.89
CA ARG A 213 15.75 16.05 -9.24
C ARG A 213 16.00 17.14 -10.30
N PRO A 214 15.59 18.39 -10.05
CA PRO A 214 15.79 19.46 -11.03
C PRO A 214 17.25 19.61 -11.48
N GLU A 215 18.21 19.48 -10.57
CA GLU A 215 19.64 19.53 -10.88
C GLU A 215 20.11 18.36 -11.78
N GLU A 216 19.60 17.15 -11.53
CA GLU A 216 19.86 15.96 -12.37
C GLU A 216 19.25 16.09 -13.76
N TRP A 217 18.04 16.65 -13.84
CA TRP A 217 17.33 16.87 -15.10
C TRP A 217 18.04 17.93 -15.95
N LEU A 218 18.48 19.04 -15.35
CA LEU A 218 19.28 20.07 -16.02
C LEU A 218 20.58 19.49 -16.55
N LEU A 219 21.32 18.75 -15.71
CA LEU A 219 22.54 18.07 -16.13
C LEU A 219 22.27 17.10 -17.29
N GLY A 220 21.20 16.30 -17.20
CA GLY A 220 20.79 15.37 -18.25
C GLY A 220 20.39 16.04 -19.56
N ALA A 221 19.83 17.25 -19.50
CA ALA A 221 19.55 18.10 -20.65
C ALA A 221 20.80 18.78 -21.22
N GLY A 222 21.97 18.62 -20.59
CA GLY A 222 23.21 19.29 -20.98
C GLY A 222 23.34 20.73 -20.48
N MET A 223 22.38 21.20 -19.68
CA MET A 223 22.47 22.44 -18.92
C MET A 223 23.32 22.24 -17.67
N CYS A 224 23.98 23.29 -17.18
CA CYS A 224 24.89 23.22 -16.03
C CYS A 224 26.03 22.19 -16.18
N PHE A 225 26.36 21.81 -17.42
CA PHE A 225 27.40 20.82 -17.71
C PHE A 225 28.79 21.46 -17.63
N SER A 226 29.50 21.24 -16.52
CA SER A 226 30.83 21.81 -16.28
C SER A 226 31.99 20.96 -16.85
N PRO A 227 33.20 21.51 -17.01
CA PRO A 227 34.39 20.74 -17.40
C PRO A 227 34.70 19.57 -16.45
N GLU A 228 34.36 19.69 -15.17
CA GLU A 228 34.51 18.60 -14.20
C GLU A 228 33.60 17.41 -14.53
N HIS A 229 32.38 17.66 -15.04
CA HIS A 229 31.50 16.61 -15.54
C HIS A 229 32.10 15.90 -16.75
N ALA A 230 32.74 16.63 -17.66
CA ALA A 230 33.41 16.05 -18.80
C ALA A 230 34.57 15.14 -18.36
N ALA A 231 35.43 15.63 -17.47
CA ALA A 231 36.54 14.87 -16.90
C ALA A 231 36.08 13.62 -16.14
N ALA A 232 34.97 13.72 -15.39
CA ALA A 232 34.39 12.60 -14.67
C ALA A 232 33.79 11.53 -15.60
N ALA A 233 33.14 11.95 -16.69
CA ALA A 233 32.56 11.03 -17.67
C ALA A 233 33.60 10.25 -18.47
N GLU A 234 34.81 10.78 -18.63
CA GLU A 234 35.92 10.12 -19.33
C GLU A 234 36.68 9.11 -18.46
N LYS A 235 36.67 9.28 -17.14
CA LYS A 235 37.27 8.33 -16.19
C LYS A 235 36.35 7.11 -15.98
N LYS A 236 36.95 5.91 -15.99
CA LYS A 236 36.23 4.63 -15.91
C LYS A 236 35.74 4.32 -14.50
N ASP A 237 36.57 4.61 -13.49
CA ASP A 237 36.38 4.22 -12.09
C ASP A 237 36.36 5.45 -11.15
N TRP A 238 35.64 6.51 -11.54
CA TRP A 238 35.51 7.70 -10.71
C TRP A 238 34.55 7.47 -9.54
N GLU A 239 35.03 7.56 -8.29
CA GLU A 239 34.20 7.62 -7.08
C GLU A 239 33.69 9.03 -6.80
N TYR A 240 32.38 9.12 -6.56
CA TYR A 240 31.57 10.28 -6.85
C TYR A 240 31.33 11.20 -5.62
N PRO A 241 31.73 12.49 -5.65
CA PRO A 241 31.28 13.45 -4.65
C PRO A 241 29.87 13.96 -4.98
N SER A 242 28.95 13.89 -4.00
CA SER A 242 27.53 14.29 -4.09
C SER A 242 27.26 15.67 -4.69
N ARG A 243 28.25 16.58 -4.61
CA ARG A 243 28.18 17.98 -5.06
C ARG A 243 28.09 18.16 -6.57
N LEU A 244 28.59 17.21 -7.38
CA LEU A 244 28.59 17.33 -8.84
C LEU A 244 27.16 17.35 -9.42
N LEU A 245 26.20 16.64 -8.82
CA LEU A 245 24.82 16.54 -9.30
C LEU A 245 24.13 17.88 -9.20
N GLU A 246 24.55 18.69 -8.21
CA GLU A 246 23.99 20.00 -7.97
C GLU A 246 24.55 21.04 -8.94
N ALA A 247 25.84 20.99 -9.31
CA ALA A 247 26.47 21.97 -10.21
C ALA A 247 26.10 23.44 -9.87
N ARG A 248 26.05 23.77 -8.57
CA ARG A 248 25.50 25.06 -8.08
C ARG A 248 26.21 26.28 -8.63
N ASP A 249 27.50 26.15 -8.92
CA ASP A 249 28.34 27.16 -9.55
C ASP A 249 27.82 27.57 -10.93
N ARG A 250 27.14 26.65 -11.64
CA ARG A 250 26.57 26.87 -12.96
C ARG A 250 25.13 27.34 -12.96
N TRP A 251 24.43 27.28 -11.83
CA TRP A 251 23.04 27.73 -11.76
C TRP A 251 22.86 29.15 -12.28
N PRO A 252 23.68 30.16 -11.93
CA PRO A 252 23.52 31.52 -12.44
C PRO A 252 23.51 31.63 -13.97
N GLU A 253 24.09 30.67 -14.70
CA GLU A 253 24.16 30.68 -16.17
C GLU A 253 22.82 30.30 -16.85
N THR A 254 21.85 29.73 -16.14
CA THR A 254 20.60 29.14 -16.71
C THR A 254 19.48 30.12 -17.07
N ASP A 255 19.51 30.86 -18.17
CA ASP A 255 18.44 31.84 -18.49
C ASP A 255 17.00 31.25 -18.61
N ILE A 256 15.98 32.10 -18.39
CA ILE A 256 14.56 31.67 -18.41
C ILE A 256 14.14 31.19 -19.81
N GLU A 257 14.71 31.75 -20.87
CA GLU A 257 14.34 31.42 -22.25
C GLU A 257 14.79 30.00 -22.61
N SER A 258 16.05 29.64 -22.31
CA SER A 258 16.59 28.29 -22.45
C SER A 258 15.80 27.27 -21.61
N LEU A 259 15.39 27.65 -20.39
CA LEU A 259 14.54 26.79 -19.56
C LEU A 259 13.14 26.60 -20.17
N CYS A 260 12.57 27.65 -20.77
CA CYS A 260 11.30 27.54 -21.48
C CYS A 260 11.41 26.61 -22.68
N GLU A 261 12.50 26.69 -23.45
CA GLU A 261 12.72 25.80 -24.60
C GLU A 261 12.80 24.33 -24.14
N LEU A 262 13.57 24.04 -23.09
CA LEU A 262 13.66 22.69 -22.53
C LEU A 262 12.34 22.17 -21.98
N LEU A 263 11.59 23.00 -21.27
CA LEU A 263 10.29 22.61 -20.71
C LEU A 263 9.22 22.47 -21.81
N ALA A 264 9.31 23.22 -22.89
CA ALA A 264 8.42 23.10 -24.03
C ALA A 264 8.57 21.76 -24.74
N ALA A 265 9.76 21.14 -24.74
CA ALA A 265 9.98 19.81 -25.29
C ALA A 265 9.19 18.69 -24.57
N GLN A 266 8.63 18.96 -23.39
CA GLN A 266 7.70 18.04 -22.71
C GLN A 266 6.29 18.04 -23.35
N LEU A 267 6.00 18.94 -24.28
CA LEU A 267 4.78 18.92 -25.10
C LEU A 267 5.14 18.30 -26.45
N ARG A 268 4.86 17.00 -26.59
CA ARG A 268 5.40 16.22 -27.71
C ARG A 268 4.40 16.07 -28.84
N THR A 269 3.14 15.78 -28.50
CA THR A 269 2.15 15.35 -29.49
C THR A 269 0.91 16.24 -29.44
N PRO A 270 0.57 16.94 -30.53
CA PRO A 270 -0.69 17.68 -30.62
C PRO A 270 -1.90 16.75 -30.45
N TRP A 271 -2.93 17.23 -29.77
CA TRP A 271 -4.18 16.51 -29.63
C TRP A 271 -5.02 16.63 -30.91
N THR A 272 -5.31 15.49 -31.55
CA THR A 272 -6.19 15.40 -32.73
C THR A 272 -7.41 14.49 -32.53
N GLY A 273 -7.53 13.89 -31.34
CA GLY A 273 -8.61 12.97 -30.97
C GLY A 273 -8.10 11.55 -30.71
N PHE A 274 -9.01 10.65 -30.30
CA PHE A 274 -8.62 9.31 -29.84
C PHE A 274 -8.05 8.39 -30.93
N LYS A 275 -8.46 8.56 -32.19
CA LYS A 275 -8.10 7.64 -33.28
C LYS A 275 -6.60 7.64 -33.58
N ASP A 276 -5.96 8.80 -33.42
CA ASP A 276 -4.55 9.00 -33.73
C ASP A 276 -3.63 8.63 -32.55
N LEU A 277 -4.20 8.31 -31.38
CA LEU A 277 -3.44 7.87 -30.22
C LEU A 277 -2.93 6.44 -30.41
N ARG A 278 -1.81 6.14 -29.74
CA ARG A 278 -1.27 4.79 -29.63
C ARG A 278 -2.25 3.86 -28.90
N PRO A 279 -2.24 2.53 -29.14
CA PRO A 279 -3.16 1.60 -28.48
C PRO A 279 -3.19 1.70 -26.94
N GLY A 280 -2.04 1.81 -26.29
CA GLY A 280 -1.94 1.99 -24.83
C GLY A 280 -2.54 3.31 -24.35
N HIS A 281 -2.35 4.38 -25.13
CA HIS A 281 -2.98 5.68 -24.85
C HIS A 281 -4.51 5.62 -25.01
N GLN A 282 -5.01 4.95 -26.06
CA GLN A 282 -6.45 4.71 -26.25
C GLN A 282 -7.04 3.88 -25.09
N ALA A 283 -6.33 2.86 -24.62
CA ALA A 283 -6.75 2.02 -23.50
C ALA A 283 -6.96 2.84 -22.21
N ILE A 284 -6.01 3.73 -21.89
CA ILE A 284 -6.11 4.62 -20.73
C ILE A 284 -7.31 5.56 -20.87
N CYS A 285 -7.49 6.18 -22.05
CA CYS A 285 -8.65 7.03 -22.32
C CYS A 285 -9.97 6.26 -22.16
N ALA A 286 -10.03 4.99 -22.58
CA ALA A 286 -11.22 4.17 -22.44
C ALA A 286 -11.54 3.88 -20.96
N VAL A 287 -10.52 3.58 -20.14
CA VAL A 287 -10.70 3.45 -18.69
C VAL A 287 -11.22 4.76 -18.09
N MET A 288 -10.58 5.89 -18.41
CA MET A 288 -11.03 7.21 -17.92
C MET A 288 -12.47 7.51 -18.36
N ALA A 289 -12.85 7.13 -19.58
CA ALA A 289 -14.20 7.32 -20.10
C ALA A 289 -15.23 6.49 -19.34
N SER A 290 -14.93 5.21 -19.06
CA SER A 290 -15.79 4.34 -18.24
C SER A 290 -16.02 4.93 -16.85
N PHE A 291 -14.95 5.38 -16.18
CA PHE A 291 -15.06 6.05 -14.87
C PHE A 291 -15.86 7.36 -14.97
N TYR A 292 -15.61 8.17 -16.01
CA TYR A 292 -16.34 9.41 -16.26
C TYR A 292 -17.85 9.19 -16.44
N SER A 293 -18.25 8.05 -17.00
CA SER A 293 -19.65 7.64 -17.16
C SER A 293 -20.23 6.82 -16.01
N PHE A 294 -19.54 6.71 -14.87
CA PHE A 294 -19.93 5.89 -13.70
C PHE A 294 -19.97 4.37 -13.95
N ASP A 295 -19.34 3.87 -15.02
CA ASP A 295 -19.15 2.45 -15.26
C ASP A 295 -17.86 1.96 -14.58
N ILE A 296 -17.89 1.96 -13.25
CA ILE A 296 -16.72 1.59 -12.42
C ILE A 296 -16.38 0.11 -12.56
N THR A 297 -17.39 -0.75 -12.66
CA THR A 297 -17.21 -2.20 -12.84
C THR A 297 -16.57 -2.50 -14.18
N GLY A 298 -17.07 -1.91 -15.28
CA GLY A 298 -16.49 -2.09 -16.61
C GLY A 298 -15.08 -1.50 -16.74
N GLY A 299 -14.84 -0.34 -16.12
CA GLY A 299 -13.52 0.28 -16.03
C GLY A 299 -12.50 -0.57 -15.27
N ASN A 300 -12.88 -1.12 -14.12
CA ASN A 300 -12.02 -2.02 -13.34
C ASN A 300 -11.76 -3.35 -14.05
N ALA A 301 -12.75 -3.91 -14.76
CA ALA A 301 -12.55 -5.08 -15.59
C ALA A 301 -11.51 -4.80 -16.69
N LEU A 302 -11.61 -3.68 -17.39
CA LEU A 302 -10.63 -3.29 -18.40
C LEU A 302 -9.23 -3.05 -17.81
N LEU A 303 -9.12 -2.45 -16.62
CA LEU A 303 -7.84 -2.30 -15.92
C LEU A 303 -7.18 -3.65 -15.61
N ASN A 304 -7.98 -4.62 -15.16
CA ASN A 304 -7.52 -5.97 -14.87
C ASN A 304 -7.04 -6.70 -16.12
N ASP A 305 -7.78 -6.57 -17.23
CA ASP A 305 -7.40 -7.13 -18.53
C ASP A 305 -6.06 -6.54 -19.01
N LEU A 306 -5.91 -5.22 -18.92
CA LEU A 306 -4.66 -4.53 -19.28
C LEU A 306 -3.48 -4.97 -18.38
N GLY A 307 -3.72 -5.14 -17.07
CA GLY A 307 -2.73 -5.67 -16.14
C GLY A 307 -2.29 -7.09 -16.50
N GLY A 308 -3.24 -7.95 -16.87
CA GLY A 308 -2.97 -9.32 -17.33
C GLY A 308 -2.19 -9.37 -18.64
N VAL A 309 -2.56 -8.56 -19.63
CA VAL A 309 -1.86 -8.46 -20.92
C VAL A 309 -0.42 -7.98 -20.75
N TYR A 310 -0.18 -6.99 -19.87
CA TYR A 310 1.18 -6.53 -19.60
C TYR A 310 2.02 -7.56 -18.81
N ASP A 311 1.40 -8.31 -17.90
CA ASP A 311 2.03 -9.41 -17.18
C ASP A 311 2.43 -10.56 -18.12
N ALA A 312 1.58 -10.88 -19.11
CA ALA A 312 1.82 -11.95 -20.09
C ALA A 312 3.08 -11.72 -20.95
N ILE A 313 3.44 -10.45 -21.20
CA ILE A 313 4.68 -10.10 -21.90
C ILE A 313 5.90 -9.95 -20.97
N GLY A 314 5.78 -10.33 -19.69
CA GLY A 314 6.83 -10.22 -18.69
C GLY A 314 7.15 -8.78 -18.29
N ALA A 315 6.16 -7.89 -18.33
CA ALA A 315 6.31 -6.46 -18.01
C ALA A 315 7.42 -5.75 -18.82
N LYS A 316 7.58 -6.14 -20.10
CA LYS A 316 8.61 -5.56 -20.97
C LYS A 316 8.30 -4.09 -21.30
N PRO A 317 9.22 -3.14 -21.05
CA PRO A 317 9.07 -1.74 -21.46
C PRO A 317 8.85 -1.59 -22.97
N GLY A 318 7.96 -0.68 -23.38
CA GLY A 318 7.61 -0.45 -24.79
C GLY A 318 6.85 -1.60 -25.48
N GLY A 319 6.38 -2.58 -24.71
CA GLY A 319 5.69 -3.77 -25.23
C GLY A 319 4.17 -3.68 -25.21
N MET A 320 3.58 -2.68 -24.53
CA MET A 320 2.14 -2.67 -24.23
C MET A 320 1.29 -2.54 -25.49
N ASP A 321 1.67 -1.67 -26.42
CA ASP A 321 0.91 -1.44 -27.66
C ASP A 321 0.78 -2.74 -28.48
N LYS A 322 1.87 -3.52 -28.57
CA LYS A 322 1.88 -4.81 -29.27
C LYS A 322 1.04 -5.84 -28.54
N ALA A 323 1.08 -5.84 -27.20
CA ALA A 323 0.32 -6.77 -26.38
C ALA A 323 -1.19 -6.54 -26.50
N ILE A 324 -1.64 -5.27 -26.48
CA ILE A 324 -3.05 -4.90 -26.69
C ILE A 324 -3.55 -5.35 -28.07
N LEU A 325 -2.72 -5.19 -29.11
CA LEU A 325 -3.08 -5.58 -30.47
C LEU A 325 -3.08 -7.10 -30.68
N ALA A 326 -2.29 -7.84 -29.90
CA ALA A 326 -2.22 -9.30 -29.96
C ALA A 326 -3.38 -9.98 -29.22
N GLU A 327 -3.94 -9.33 -28.20
CA GLU A 327 -5.08 -9.84 -27.43
C GLU A 327 -6.38 -9.76 -28.24
N GLU A 328 -7.03 -10.91 -28.43
CA GLU A 328 -8.23 -11.01 -29.27
C GLU A 328 -9.40 -10.20 -28.67
N GLY A 329 -9.99 -9.33 -29.48
CA GLY A 329 -11.18 -8.55 -29.07
C GLY A 329 -10.92 -7.37 -28.13
N LEU A 330 -9.72 -7.23 -27.57
CA LEU A 330 -9.40 -6.14 -26.63
C LEU A 330 -9.42 -4.76 -27.30
N MET A 331 -8.72 -4.59 -28.42
CA MET A 331 -8.70 -3.31 -29.14
C MET A 331 -10.09 -2.90 -29.68
N PRO A 332 -10.89 -3.80 -30.29
CA PRO A 332 -12.28 -3.51 -30.63
C PRO A 332 -13.13 -3.06 -29.43
N ARG A 333 -12.96 -3.69 -28.25
CA ARG A 333 -13.66 -3.30 -27.02
C ARG A 333 -13.25 -1.89 -26.56
N ILE A 334 -11.96 -1.57 -26.57
CA ILE A 334 -11.43 -0.23 -26.26
C ILE A 334 -12.07 0.82 -27.18
N ARG A 335 -12.06 0.59 -28.49
CA ARG A 335 -12.66 1.51 -29.47
C ARG A 335 -14.16 1.67 -29.27
N LYS A 336 -14.88 0.58 -28.99
CA LYS A 336 -16.32 0.63 -28.70
C LYS A 336 -16.65 1.55 -27.52
N ILE A 337 -15.81 1.56 -26.46
CA ILE A 337 -15.98 2.48 -25.32
C ILE A 337 -15.74 3.93 -25.74
N LEU A 338 -14.67 4.18 -26.50
CA LEU A 338 -14.27 5.51 -26.96
C LEU A 338 -15.23 6.13 -27.98
N ASP A 339 -15.74 5.33 -28.91
CA ASP A 339 -16.74 5.76 -29.91
C ASP A 339 -18.15 5.91 -29.28
N GLY A 340 -18.35 5.33 -28.09
CA GLY A 340 -19.58 5.39 -27.33
C GLY A 340 -19.90 6.77 -26.75
N LYS A 341 -21.03 6.85 -26.04
CA LYS A 341 -21.39 8.06 -25.28
C LYS A 341 -20.32 8.46 -24.24
N PRO A 342 -19.71 7.53 -23.47
CA PRO A 342 -18.67 7.87 -22.50
C PRO A 342 -17.46 8.55 -23.13
N GLY A 343 -16.92 7.97 -24.21
CA GLY A 343 -15.76 8.53 -24.88
C GLY A 343 -16.06 9.88 -25.52
N ARG A 344 -17.21 10.07 -26.19
CA ARG A 344 -17.59 11.39 -26.73
C ARG A 344 -17.65 12.48 -25.67
N ALA A 345 -18.24 12.20 -24.51
CA ALA A 345 -18.29 13.15 -23.41
C ALA A 345 -16.90 13.48 -22.83
N LEU A 346 -15.99 12.50 -22.82
CA LEU A 346 -14.60 12.73 -22.43
C LEU A 346 -13.81 13.50 -23.50
N ALA A 347 -14.10 13.27 -24.79
CA ALA A 347 -13.50 13.98 -25.91
C ALA A 347 -13.81 15.48 -25.88
N GLU A 348 -15.00 15.88 -25.44
CA GLU A 348 -15.37 17.29 -25.24
C GLU A 348 -14.48 17.98 -24.19
N VAL A 349 -14.07 17.24 -23.15
CA VAL A 349 -13.11 17.75 -22.14
C VAL A 349 -11.73 17.88 -22.77
N ALA A 350 -11.28 16.85 -23.47
CA ALA A 350 -9.98 16.84 -24.15
C ALA A 350 -9.86 17.92 -25.25
N ALA A 351 -10.95 18.28 -25.92
CA ALA A 351 -10.98 19.29 -26.98
C ALA A 351 -10.61 20.71 -26.49
N ARG A 352 -10.61 20.95 -25.18
CA ARG A 352 -10.14 22.21 -24.57
C ARG A 352 -8.63 22.28 -24.41
N HIS A 353 -7.92 21.24 -24.84
CA HIS A 353 -6.48 21.08 -24.69
C HIS A 353 -5.82 20.82 -26.04
N ALA A 354 -4.68 21.46 -26.29
CA ALA A 354 -3.99 21.40 -27.57
C ALA A 354 -3.03 20.21 -27.70
N TRP A 355 -2.63 19.60 -26.59
CA TRP A 355 -1.59 18.56 -26.54
C TRP A 355 -2.11 17.30 -25.85
N VAL A 356 -1.59 16.13 -26.25
CA VAL A 356 -1.85 14.85 -25.57
C VAL A 356 -1.46 14.97 -24.09
N GLU A 357 -0.29 15.57 -23.83
CA GLU A 357 0.24 15.80 -22.48
C GLU A 357 -0.63 16.70 -21.60
N THR A 358 -1.56 17.47 -22.16
CA THR A 358 -2.49 18.32 -21.39
C THR A 358 -3.93 17.84 -21.43
N ALA A 359 -4.35 17.13 -22.49
CA ALA A 359 -5.64 16.47 -22.57
C ALA A 359 -5.76 15.32 -21.55
N PHE A 360 -4.71 14.50 -21.39
CA PHE A 360 -4.68 13.37 -20.46
C PHE A 360 -4.92 13.77 -18.99
N PRO A 361 -4.19 14.74 -18.41
CA PRO A 361 -4.45 15.16 -17.04
C PRO A 361 -5.84 15.78 -16.88
N ALA A 362 -6.38 16.46 -17.89
CA ALA A 362 -7.76 16.98 -17.88
C ALA A 362 -8.79 15.84 -17.79
N MET A 363 -8.64 14.82 -18.64
CA MET A 363 -9.49 13.63 -18.67
C MET A 363 -9.44 12.88 -17.34
N LEU A 364 -8.25 12.72 -16.75
CA LEU A 364 -8.09 12.07 -15.45
C LEU A 364 -8.75 12.88 -14.33
N GLN A 365 -8.62 14.20 -14.35
CA GLN A 365 -9.21 15.08 -13.34
C GLN A 365 -10.73 14.94 -13.31
N VAL A 366 -11.39 14.94 -14.48
CA VAL A 366 -12.85 14.76 -14.55
C VAL A 366 -13.27 13.33 -14.26
N ALA A 367 -12.49 12.32 -14.64
CA ALA A 367 -12.78 10.92 -14.34
C ALA A 367 -12.75 10.63 -12.82
N ARG A 368 -11.92 11.36 -12.05
CA ARG A 368 -11.89 11.28 -10.58
C ARG A 368 -12.99 12.08 -9.89
N LYS A 369 -13.34 13.24 -10.46
CA LYS A 369 -14.29 14.18 -9.84
C LYS A 369 -15.66 13.53 -9.65
N ASP A 370 -16.08 13.40 -8.38
CA ASP A 370 -17.38 12.91 -7.90
C ASP A 370 -17.76 11.46 -8.31
N ARG A 371 -16.79 10.66 -8.78
CA ARG A 371 -17.07 9.39 -9.49
C ARG A 371 -16.34 8.16 -8.95
N GLY A 372 -15.23 8.34 -8.23
CA GLY A 372 -14.47 7.25 -7.65
C GLY A 372 -12.97 7.51 -7.61
N VAL A 373 -12.21 6.53 -7.13
CA VAL A 373 -10.75 6.61 -7.04
C VAL A 373 -10.13 5.93 -8.26
N LEU A 374 -9.48 6.72 -9.12
CA LEU A 374 -8.68 6.24 -10.25
C LEU A 374 -7.22 6.66 -10.06
N PRO A 375 -6.43 5.91 -9.26
CA PRO A 375 -5.05 6.30 -8.95
C PRO A 375 -4.16 6.10 -10.18
N ALA A 376 -3.10 6.90 -10.32
CA ALA A 376 -2.12 6.69 -11.39
C ALA A 376 -1.53 5.27 -11.34
N ALA A 377 -1.37 4.70 -10.15
CA ALA A 377 -0.97 3.32 -9.90
C ALA A 377 -1.82 2.25 -10.62
N ALA A 378 -3.06 2.55 -11.02
CA ALA A 378 -3.87 1.64 -11.84
C ALA A 378 -3.26 1.41 -13.23
N PHE A 379 -2.46 2.36 -13.71
CA PHE A 379 -1.75 2.32 -14.98
C PHE A 379 -0.24 2.16 -14.78
N LEU A 380 0.22 1.44 -13.75
CA LEU A 380 1.65 1.40 -13.40
C LEU A 380 2.54 0.98 -14.58
N TRP A 381 2.05 0.12 -15.48
CA TRP A 381 2.72 -0.27 -16.73
C TRP A 381 3.07 0.91 -17.64
N LEU A 382 2.32 2.02 -17.55
CA LEU A 382 2.58 3.25 -18.31
C LEU A 382 3.95 3.83 -17.99
N LYS A 383 4.49 3.65 -16.78
CA LYS A 383 5.86 4.09 -16.46
C LYS A 383 6.90 3.41 -17.37
N GLY A 384 6.65 2.15 -17.73
CA GLY A 384 7.45 1.34 -18.66
C GLY A 384 7.24 1.68 -20.15
N GLU A 385 6.13 2.33 -20.48
CA GLU A 385 5.67 2.59 -21.86
C GLU A 385 5.85 4.06 -22.28
N ASP A 386 5.51 4.98 -21.38
CA ASP A 386 5.58 6.43 -21.56
C ASP A 386 5.84 7.12 -20.23
N ARG A 387 7.12 7.23 -19.86
CA ARG A 387 7.57 7.79 -18.59
C ARG A 387 7.11 9.24 -18.37
N LEU A 388 7.10 10.05 -19.42
CA LEU A 388 6.63 11.44 -19.33
C LEU A 388 5.15 11.48 -18.98
N LEU A 389 4.33 10.74 -19.73
CA LEU A 389 2.89 10.70 -19.49
C LEU A 389 2.54 10.10 -18.13
N TRP A 390 3.30 9.10 -17.67
CA TRP A 390 3.21 8.59 -16.31
C TRP A 390 3.35 9.69 -15.26
N TYR A 391 4.41 10.50 -15.31
CA TYR A 391 4.62 11.58 -14.34
C TYR A 391 3.59 12.70 -14.47
N ILE A 392 3.10 12.99 -15.68
CA ILE A 392 1.99 13.92 -15.88
C ILE A 392 0.75 13.44 -15.12
N LEU A 393 0.35 12.17 -15.30
CA LEU A 393 -0.83 11.61 -14.64
C LEU A 393 -0.66 11.46 -13.12
N ASP A 394 0.56 11.14 -12.67
CA ASP A 394 0.90 11.04 -11.24
C ASP A 394 0.80 12.41 -10.53
N ASN A 395 1.13 13.49 -11.25
CA ASN A 395 1.01 14.86 -10.73
C ASN A 395 -0.41 15.44 -10.74
N VAL A 396 -1.41 14.74 -11.30
CA VAL A 396 -2.79 15.23 -11.30
C VAL A 396 -3.31 15.27 -9.86
N GLY A 397 -3.53 16.49 -9.35
CA GLY A 397 -3.94 16.74 -7.97
C GLY A 397 -2.81 17.15 -7.03
N SER A 398 -1.56 17.24 -7.51
CA SER A 398 -0.43 17.75 -6.75
C SER A 398 -0.09 19.20 -7.14
N ASP A 399 0.28 20.00 -6.14
CA ASP A 399 0.81 21.35 -6.35
C ASP A 399 2.32 21.35 -6.62
N ALA A 400 3.06 20.42 -6.03
CA ALA A 400 4.47 20.20 -6.29
C ALA A 400 4.62 19.15 -7.41
N VAL A 401 5.21 19.58 -8.52
CA VAL A 401 5.29 18.78 -9.76
C VAL A 401 6.71 18.26 -9.96
N MET A 402 6.86 17.00 -10.37
CA MET A 402 8.16 16.47 -10.78
C MET A 402 8.70 17.21 -12.01
N ILE A 403 10.00 17.52 -12.03
CA ILE A 403 10.62 18.33 -13.09
C ILE A 403 10.41 17.74 -14.50
N GLU A 404 10.39 16.41 -14.61
CA GLU A 404 10.20 15.69 -15.86
C GLU A 404 8.84 15.98 -16.53
N SER A 405 7.84 16.47 -15.78
CA SER A 405 6.52 16.85 -16.30
C SER A 405 6.14 18.31 -16.03
N ALA A 406 7.05 19.12 -15.48
CA ALA A 406 6.74 20.47 -15.02
C ALA A 406 6.27 21.41 -16.15
N GLY A 407 6.87 21.33 -17.34
CA GLY A 407 6.49 22.10 -18.51
C GLY A 407 5.09 21.73 -19.00
N ALA A 408 4.83 20.43 -19.17
CA ALA A 408 3.50 19.94 -19.55
C ALA A 408 2.41 20.32 -18.54
N MET A 409 2.69 20.19 -17.24
CA MET A 409 1.75 20.57 -16.19
C MET A 409 1.52 22.09 -16.10
N SER A 410 2.55 22.91 -16.32
CA SER A 410 2.40 24.37 -16.43
C SER A 410 1.49 24.74 -17.60
N HIS A 411 1.70 24.11 -18.76
CA HIS A 411 0.86 24.34 -19.93
C HIS A 411 -0.58 23.91 -19.67
N PHE A 412 -0.79 22.72 -19.09
CA PHE A 412 -2.11 22.22 -18.70
C PHE A 412 -2.83 23.22 -17.78
N LYS A 413 -2.14 23.73 -16.73
CA LYS A 413 -2.71 24.75 -15.83
C LYS A 413 -3.09 26.04 -16.58
N ALA A 414 -2.28 26.47 -17.55
CA ALA A 414 -2.61 27.63 -18.38
C ALA A 414 -3.87 27.41 -19.24
N GLU A 415 -3.98 26.25 -19.88
CA GLU A 415 -5.18 25.90 -20.67
C GLU A 415 -6.44 25.79 -19.78
N VAL A 416 -6.33 25.21 -18.58
CA VAL A 416 -7.44 25.15 -17.62
C VAL A 416 -7.87 26.56 -17.18
N GLN A 417 -6.91 27.46 -16.92
CA GLN A 417 -7.20 28.83 -16.49
C GLN A 417 -7.89 29.64 -17.59
N ILE A 418 -7.50 29.47 -18.85
CA ILE A 418 -8.09 30.18 -19.99
C ILE A 418 -9.38 29.50 -20.48
N GLY A 419 -9.49 28.18 -20.31
CA GLY A 419 -10.61 27.38 -20.81
C GLY A 419 -10.54 27.10 -22.32
N LEU A 420 -9.40 27.35 -22.97
CA LEU A 420 -9.19 27.19 -24.41
C LEU A 420 -7.86 26.46 -24.69
N PRO A 421 -7.77 25.71 -25.81
CA PRO A 421 -6.55 25.03 -26.20
C PRO A 421 -5.48 26.04 -26.65
N ILE A 422 -4.24 25.89 -26.16
CA ILE A 422 -3.13 26.78 -26.48
C ILE A 422 -2.08 26.01 -27.29
N ARG A 423 -1.99 26.27 -28.60
CA ARG A 423 -0.97 25.59 -29.43
C ARG A 423 0.46 26.00 -29.10
N ARG A 424 0.68 27.24 -28.68
CA ARG A 424 2.02 27.73 -28.32
C ARG A 424 2.38 27.29 -26.89
N PRO A 425 3.55 26.67 -26.65
CA PRO A 425 3.96 26.26 -25.31
C PRO A 425 3.90 27.39 -24.25
N ALA A 426 2.96 27.29 -23.30
CA ALA A 426 2.81 28.16 -22.14
C ALA A 426 3.53 27.59 -20.89
N VAL A 427 4.87 27.56 -20.94
CA VAL A 427 5.72 26.92 -19.91
C VAL A 427 6.48 27.90 -19.02
N PHE A 428 6.25 29.21 -19.20
CA PHE A 428 6.96 30.28 -18.49
C PHE A 428 6.88 30.14 -16.96
N GLN A 429 5.72 29.77 -16.42
CA GLN A 429 5.57 29.63 -14.96
C GLN A 429 6.44 28.51 -14.39
N ALA A 430 6.59 27.38 -15.10
CA ALA A 430 7.52 26.33 -14.70
C ALA A 430 8.98 26.78 -14.79
N ALA A 431 9.36 27.47 -15.86
CA ALA A 431 10.72 27.99 -16.03
C ALA A 431 11.09 29.00 -14.93
N ARG A 432 10.17 29.94 -14.64
CA ARG A 432 10.31 30.92 -13.57
C ARG A 432 10.43 30.25 -12.21
N ALA A 433 9.54 29.32 -11.88
CA ALA A 433 9.59 28.59 -10.61
C ALA A 433 10.91 27.82 -10.45
N LEU A 434 11.39 27.17 -11.51
CA LEU A 434 12.69 26.50 -11.47
C LEU A 434 13.83 27.51 -11.23
N ARG A 435 13.86 28.62 -11.96
CA ARG A 435 14.94 29.60 -11.91
C ARG A 435 14.96 30.42 -10.61
N GLU A 436 13.84 31.06 -10.28
CA GLU A 436 13.73 32.05 -9.20
C GLU A 436 13.34 31.42 -7.86
N ASP A 437 12.56 30.34 -7.87
CA ASP A 437 12.07 29.71 -6.64
C ASP A 437 12.90 28.51 -6.20
N TYR A 438 13.55 27.79 -7.12
CA TYR A 438 14.39 26.64 -6.78
C TYR A 438 15.89 26.95 -6.87
N LEU A 439 16.40 27.32 -8.05
CA LEU A 439 17.83 27.49 -8.31
C LEU A 439 18.45 28.74 -7.68
N ASP A 440 17.66 29.79 -7.41
CA ASP A 440 18.17 30.98 -6.72
C ASP A 440 18.52 30.63 -5.25
N VAL A 441 19.82 30.57 -4.96
CA VAL A 441 20.37 30.34 -3.62
C VAL A 441 21.16 31.53 -3.10
N THR A 442 20.86 32.72 -3.59
CA THR A 442 21.44 33.96 -3.08
C THR A 442 21.13 34.12 -1.59
N GLU A 443 22.06 34.68 -0.82
CA GLU A 443 21.92 34.80 0.64
C GLU A 443 20.61 35.50 1.04
N ALA A 444 20.22 36.56 0.33
CA ALA A 444 18.94 37.24 0.51
C ALA A 444 17.73 36.31 0.31
N ARG A 445 17.76 35.44 -0.72
CA ARG A 445 16.70 34.48 -1.00
C ARG A 445 16.64 33.38 0.06
N LEU A 446 17.79 32.90 0.53
CA LEU A 446 17.88 31.93 1.63
C LEU A 446 17.30 32.50 2.92
N GLN A 447 17.62 33.75 3.25
CA GLN A 447 17.02 34.44 4.41
C GLN A 447 15.50 34.58 4.26
N MET A 448 15.01 34.99 3.09
CA MET A 448 13.57 35.07 2.82
C MET A 448 12.86 33.71 2.94
N ARG A 449 13.48 32.62 2.46
CA ARG A 449 12.96 31.25 2.62
C ARG A 449 12.92 30.84 4.10
N ALA A 450 13.94 31.19 4.88
CA ALA A 450 13.97 30.94 6.32
C ALA A 450 12.84 31.69 7.04
N ILE A 451 12.66 32.98 6.74
CA ILE A 451 11.56 33.79 7.28
C ILE A 451 10.20 33.19 6.92
N LYS A 452 9.99 32.82 5.64
CA LYS A 452 8.71 32.21 5.20
C LYS A 452 8.45 30.87 5.89
N ARG A 453 9.48 30.05 6.08
CA ARG A 453 9.38 28.78 6.84
C ARG A 453 9.00 29.06 8.29
N ASP A 454 9.62 30.04 8.92
CA ASP A 454 9.33 30.41 10.30
C ASP A 454 7.89 30.93 10.46
N LEU A 455 7.41 31.71 9.49
CA LEU A 455 6.02 32.18 9.44
C LEU A 455 5.02 31.03 9.25
N ALA A 456 5.37 30.00 8.48
CA ALA A 456 4.51 28.84 8.22
C ALA A 456 4.45 27.84 9.39
N MET A 457 5.37 27.91 10.36
CA MET A 457 5.37 27.00 11.52
C MET A 457 4.12 27.20 12.38
N THR A 458 3.51 26.08 12.76
CA THR A 458 2.43 26.06 13.76
C THR A 458 2.93 26.52 15.13
N PRO A 459 2.05 27.01 16.02
CA PRO A 459 2.44 27.39 17.38
C PRO A 459 3.14 26.27 18.16
N GLU A 460 2.70 25.02 17.97
CA GLU A 460 3.29 23.84 18.61
C GLU A 460 4.74 23.60 18.15
N GLU A 461 5.00 23.66 16.83
CA GLU A 461 6.35 23.52 16.28
C GLU A 461 7.29 24.62 16.78
N ARG A 462 6.80 25.84 16.92
CA ARG A 462 7.58 26.96 17.48
C ARG A 462 7.98 26.70 18.93
N ILE A 463 7.04 26.20 19.75
CA ILE A 463 7.33 25.82 21.15
C ILE A 463 8.33 24.68 21.20
N ARG A 464 8.14 23.63 20.40
CA ARG A 464 9.05 22.48 20.32
C ARG A 464 10.47 22.91 19.94
N ARG A 465 10.61 23.75 18.92
CA ARG A 465 11.89 24.32 18.49
C ARG A 465 12.54 25.20 19.56
N ALA A 466 11.76 25.98 20.30
CA ALA A 466 12.25 26.78 21.41
C ALA A 466 12.73 25.92 22.59
N LEU A 467 12.06 24.80 22.86
CA LEU A 467 12.46 23.81 23.87
C LEU A 467 13.74 23.06 23.44
N GLU A 468 13.83 22.65 22.17
CA GLU A 468 15.04 22.04 21.59
C GLU A 468 16.24 23.00 21.61
N ALA A 469 16.01 24.29 21.32
CA ALA A 469 17.04 25.32 21.38
C ALA A 469 17.53 25.59 22.81
N ARG A 470 16.68 25.40 23.82
CA ARG A 470 17.06 25.48 25.24
C ARG A 470 17.86 24.27 25.73
N GLY A 471 17.75 23.13 25.05
CA GLY A 471 18.43 21.87 25.41
C GLY A 471 19.79 21.65 24.75
N LYS A 472 20.22 22.49 23.80
CA LYS A 472 21.52 22.35 23.11
C LYS A 472 22.53 23.41 23.61
N PRO A 473 23.76 23.02 24.00
CA PRO A 473 24.83 23.98 24.20
C PRO A 473 25.16 24.70 22.88
N PRO A 474 25.65 25.95 22.93
CA PRO A 474 25.96 26.73 21.73
C PRO A 474 26.97 25.99 20.85
N ALA A 475 26.72 25.98 19.53
CA ALA A 475 27.62 25.36 18.56
C ALA A 475 29.01 26.05 18.61
N PRO A 476 30.11 25.30 18.49
CA PRO A 476 31.45 25.89 18.49
C PRO A 476 31.61 26.84 17.32
N ASP A 477 32.15 28.03 17.60
CA ASP A 477 32.45 29.08 16.63
C ASP A 477 33.57 28.62 15.69
N LEU A 478 33.21 28.20 14.49
CA LEU A 478 34.12 27.75 13.44
C LEU A 478 35.06 28.85 12.91
N ARG A 479 34.97 30.10 13.42
CA ARG A 479 35.88 31.20 13.07
C ARG A 479 37.12 31.27 13.96
N LYS A 480 37.13 30.59 15.11
CA LYS A 480 38.34 30.47 15.93
C LYS A 480 39.10 29.23 15.46
N GLY A 481 40.15 29.45 14.67
CA GLY A 481 41.15 28.43 14.39
C GLY A 481 41.70 27.83 15.70
N PRO A 482 42.27 26.62 15.65
CA PRO A 482 42.73 25.93 16.85
C PRO A 482 43.73 26.83 17.59
N ALA A 483 43.45 27.12 18.87
CA ALA A 483 44.44 27.69 19.76
C ALA A 483 45.56 26.67 19.91
N THR A 484 46.78 27.18 19.73
CA THR A 484 48.09 26.49 19.79
C THR A 484 48.20 25.39 20.83
#